data_AF-A0A941R291-F1
#
_entry.id   AF-A0A941R291-F1
#
_cell.length_a   1.000
_cell.length_b   1.000
_cell.length_c   1.000
_cell.angle_alpha   90.00
_cell.angle_beta   90.00
_cell.angle_gamma   90.00
#
_symmetry.space_group_name_H-M   'P 1'
#
loop_
_entity.id
_entity.type
_entity.pdbx_description
1 polymer ?
#
loop_
_entity_poly.entity_id
_entity_poly.type
_entity_poly.pdbx_seq_one_letter_code
_entity_poly.pdbx_strand_id
1 'polypeptide(L)'
;MDSSLNIEDIFSLLFFVTLFVAIAETLLITFWNRFYFQLGIPILKYSAKCKSISFGVTEARLNKIDDDKSLAKIGFRNYSTNVFMFCESYFSNSKNARGGYTLLMRGMLFIDEEDSQVTVYGILNTYPILFLALSGFYALSEQSFVM
;
A
#
# COMPACT_ATOMS: atom_id res chain seq x y z
N MET A 1 39.86 9.84 -13.85
CA MET A 1 38.97 8.67 -13.84
C MET A 1 37.58 9.22 -14.07
N ASP A 2 37.12 9.19 -15.32
CA ASP A 2 35.74 9.57 -15.64
C ASP A 2 34.83 8.46 -15.15
N SER A 3 34.32 8.60 -13.93
CA SER A 3 33.28 7.74 -13.38
C SER A 3 31.91 8.22 -13.84
N SER A 4 31.71 8.34 -15.16
CA SER A 4 30.38 8.52 -15.71
C SER A 4 29.63 7.20 -15.53
N LEU A 5 28.67 7.16 -14.60
CA LEU A 5 27.75 6.03 -14.47
C LEU A 5 27.11 5.74 -15.83
N ASN A 6 27.26 4.52 -16.32
CA ASN A 6 26.58 4.09 -17.54
C ASN A 6 25.08 3.92 -17.25
N ILE A 7 24.22 4.12 -18.26
CA ILE A 7 22.76 3.97 -18.14
C ILE A 7 22.40 2.57 -17.66
N GLU A 8 23.14 1.55 -18.11
CA GLU A 8 22.99 0.15 -17.68
C GLU A 8 23.26 -0.03 -16.18
N ASP A 9 24.23 0.68 -15.61
CA ASP A 9 24.54 0.63 -14.19
C ASP A 9 23.42 1.27 -13.36
N ILE A 10 22.86 2.38 -13.85
CA ILE A 10 21.74 3.08 -13.20
C ILE A 10 20.48 2.21 -13.23
N PHE A 11 20.17 1.60 -14.37
CA PHE A 11 19.03 0.70 -14.49
C PHE A 11 19.16 -0.51 -13.57
N SER A 12 20.33 -1.16 -13.58
CA SER A 12 20.63 -2.30 -12.71
C SER A 12 20.47 -1.92 -11.24
N LEU A 13 21.02 -0.76 -10.83
CA LEU A 13 20.87 -0.24 -9.48
C LEU A 13 19.40 -0.01 -9.12
N LEU A 14 18.63 0.67 -9.97
CA LEU A 14 17.20 0.94 -9.74
C LEU A 14 16.40 -0.36 -9.65
N PHE A 15 16.72 -1.37 -10.46
CA PHE A 15 16.08 -2.67 -10.40
C PHE A 15 16.33 -3.36 -9.06
N PHE A 16 17.59 -3.44 -8.62
CA PHE A 16 17.92 -4.07 -7.34
C PHE A 16 17.32 -3.32 -6.15
N VAL A 17 17.33 -1.98 -6.17
CA VAL A 17 16.69 -1.16 -5.14
C VAL A 17 15.18 -1.41 -5.12
N THR A 18 14.52 -1.43 -6.27
CA THR A 18 13.08 -1.72 -6.38
C THR A 18 12.75 -3.10 -5.83
N LEU A 19 13.52 -4.12 -6.21
CA LEU A 19 13.32 -5.50 -5.75
C LEU A 19 13.51 -5.62 -4.24
N PHE A 20 14.58 -5.03 -3.70
CA PHE A 20 14.86 -5.05 -2.28
C PHE A 20 13.74 -4.38 -1.47
N VAL A 21 13.29 -3.20 -1.92
CA VAL A 21 12.18 -2.49 -1.28
C VAL A 21 10.88 -3.29 -1.38
N ALA A 22 10.58 -3.93 -2.51
CA ALA A 22 9.40 -4.78 -2.66
C ALA A 22 9.40 -5.95 -1.66
N ILE A 23 10.54 -6.63 -1.48
CA ILE A 23 10.67 -7.72 -0.51
C ILE A 23 10.51 -7.19 0.92
N ALA A 24 11.20 -6.10 1.26
CA ALA A 24 11.14 -5.50 2.60
C ALA A 24 9.72 -5.06 2.96
N GLU A 25 9.03 -4.34 2.06
CA GLU A 25 7.65 -3.91 2.26
C GLU A 25 6.71 -5.11 2.38
N THR A 26 6.87 -6.15 1.55
CA THR A 26 6.05 -7.37 1.62
C THR A 26 6.18 -8.06 2.99
N LEU A 27 7.40 -8.15 3.53
CA LEU A 27 7.64 -8.71 4.86
C LEU A 27 6.99 -7.84 5.95
N LEU A 28 7.17 -6.51 5.88
CA LEU A 28 6.59 -5.58 6.85
C LEU A 28 5.05 -5.61 6.84
N ILE A 29 4.42 -5.77 5.66
CA ILE A 29 2.98 -5.96 5.51
C ILE A 29 2.54 -7.29 6.12
N THR A 30 3.23 -8.38 5.76
CA THR A 30 2.88 -9.74 6.20
C THR A 30 2.93 -9.87 7.72
N PHE A 31 3.94 -9.26 8.36
CA PHE A 31 4.07 -9.24 9.82
C PHE A 31 3.27 -8.13 10.50
N TRP A 32 2.55 -7.29 9.74
CA TRP A 32 1.82 -6.13 10.26
C TRP A 32 2.68 -5.24 11.16
N ASN A 33 3.86 -4.88 10.69
CA ASN A 33 4.80 -4.08 11.47
C ASN A 33 4.22 -2.70 11.75
N ARG A 34 3.95 -2.39 13.03
CA ARG A 34 3.32 -1.13 13.47
C ARG A 34 3.96 0.13 12.91
N PHE A 35 5.29 0.21 12.93
CA PHE A 35 6.03 1.38 12.48
C PHE A 35 5.84 1.62 10.98
N TYR A 36 5.81 0.55 10.19
CA TYR A 36 5.62 0.63 8.75
C TYR A 36 4.24 1.18 8.35
N PHE A 37 3.18 0.92 9.12
CA PHE A 37 1.83 1.46 8.87
C PHE A 37 1.67 2.92 9.32
N GLN A 38 2.68 3.50 9.97
CA GLN A 38 2.69 4.90 10.42
C GLN A 38 3.53 5.81 9.53
N LEU A 39 4.38 5.23 8.68
CA LEU A 39 5.34 5.97 7.87
C LEU A 39 5.08 5.79 6.38
N GLY A 40 5.25 6.87 5.64
CA GLY A 40 5.20 6.91 4.19
C GLY A 40 4.52 8.17 3.70
N ILE A 41 4.18 8.19 2.41
CA ILE A 41 3.54 9.33 1.77
C ILE A 41 2.01 9.20 1.98
N PRO A 42 1.36 10.13 2.70
CA PRO A 42 -0.09 10.10 2.84
C PRO A 42 -0.74 10.43 1.50
N ILE A 43 -1.60 9.55 1.02
CA ILE A 43 -2.33 9.71 -0.25
C ILE A 43 -3.83 9.91 -0.04
N LEU A 44 -4.33 9.53 1.13
CA LEU A 44 -5.74 9.61 1.45
C LEU A 44 -5.91 10.00 2.91
N LYS A 45 -6.69 11.05 3.15
CA LYS A 45 -7.30 11.32 4.45
C LYS A 45 -8.78 11.52 4.22
N TYR A 46 -9.58 10.66 4.79
CA TYR A 46 -11.04 10.74 4.68
C TYR A 46 -11.67 10.55 6.04
N SER A 47 -12.54 11.48 6.43
CA SER A 47 -13.28 11.44 7.68
C SER A 47 -14.77 11.49 7.39
N ALA A 48 -15.53 10.57 7.97
CA ALA A 48 -16.98 10.52 7.85
C ALA A 48 -17.62 10.52 9.23
N LYS A 49 -18.66 11.34 9.39
CA LYS A 49 -19.54 11.24 10.56
C LYS A 49 -20.47 10.06 10.37
N CYS A 50 -20.54 9.22 11.37
CA CYS A 50 -21.45 8.09 11.44
C CYS A 50 -22.63 8.45 12.34
N LYS A 51 -23.77 7.78 12.13
CA LYS A 51 -24.79 7.72 13.19
C LYS A 51 -24.14 7.06 14.40
N SER A 52 -24.53 7.42 15.63
CA SER A 52 -23.98 6.78 16.83
C SER A 52 -24.26 5.27 16.76
N ILE A 53 -23.25 4.50 16.37
CA ILE A 53 -23.38 3.06 16.21
C ILE A 53 -23.15 2.47 17.60
N SER A 54 -24.22 1.96 18.22
CA SER A 54 -24.19 1.27 19.52
C SER A 54 -23.50 -0.10 19.49
N PHE A 55 -22.74 -0.41 18.42
CA PHE A 55 -22.14 -1.71 18.20
C PHE A 55 -20.64 -1.58 17.99
N GLY A 56 -19.87 -2.03 18.98
CA GLY A 56 -18.40 -2.02 18.95
C GLY A 56 -17.84 -2.59 17.64
N VAL A 57 -16.95 -1.82 17.02
CA VAL A 57 -16.25 -2.24 15.81
C VAL A 57 -15.09 -3.15 16.21
N THR A 58 -15.03 -4.34 15.61
CA THR A 58 -13.97 -5.31 15.89
C THR A 58 -13.26 -5.70 14.61
N GLU A 59 -12.00 -6.13 14.74
CA GLU A 59 -11.20 -6.65 13.63
C GLU A 59 -11.94 -7.74 12.84
N ALA A 60 -12.59 -8.67 13.55
CA ALA A 60 -13.37 -9.74 12.94
C ALA A 60 -14.58 -9.24 12.13
N ARG A 61 -15.20 -8.11 12.52
CA ARG A 61 -16.29 -7.49 11.75
C ARG A 61 -15.76 -6.77 10.52
N LEU A 62 -14.66 -6.04 10.66
CA LEU A 62 -14.01 -5.35 9.54
C LEU A 62 -13.54 -6.33 8.45
N ASN A 63 -12.90 -7.44 8.84
CA ASN A 63 -12.44 -8.47 7.92
C ASN A 63 -13.56 -9.29 7.26
N LYS A 64 -14.80 -9.19 7.75
CA LYS A 64 -15.98 -9.80 7.14
C LYS A 64 -16.65 -8.91 6.10
N ILE A 65 -16.22 -7.66 5.96
CA ILE A 65 -16.67 -6.77 4.89
C ILE A 65 -16.06 -7.29 3.59
N ASP A 66 -16.77 -8.20 2.93
CA ASP A 66 -16.49 -8.60 1.55
C ASP A 66 -17.34 -7.72 0.64
N ASP A 67 -16.69 -6.92 -0.20
CA ASP A 67 -17.35 -6.27 -1.31
C ASP A 67 -16.87 -6.95 -2.60
N ASP A 68 -17.75 -7.78 -3.18
CA ASP A 68 -17.55 -8.47 -4.47
C ASP A 68 -17.24 -7.48 -5.61
N LYS A 69 -17.44 -6.16 -5.39
CA LYS A 69 -17.16 -5.09 -6.35
C LYS A 69 -15.77 -4.47 -6.21
N SER A 70 -15.00 -4.83 -5.17
CA SER A 70 -13.67 -4.26 -4.95
C SER A 70 -12.59 -5.00 -5.75
N LEU A 71 -11.66 -4.24 -6.35
CA LEU A 71 -10.51 -4.81 -7.08
C LEU A 71 -9.53 -5.54 -6.15
N ALA A 72 -9.44 -5.11 -4.88
CA ALA A 72 -8.60 -5.70 -3.88
C ALA A 72 -9.33 -5.79 -2.54
N LYS A 73 -9.26 -6.97 -1.90
CA LYS A 73 -9.76 -7.16 -0.55
C LYS A 73 -8.87 -6.40 0.43
N ILE A 74 -9.47 -5.69 1.38
CA ILE A 74 -8.73 -5.00 2.44
C ILE A 74 -8.69 -5.91 3.68
N GLY A 75 -7.48 -6.17 4.18
CA GLY A 75 -7.28 -6.81 5.47
C GLY A 75 -7.18 -5.75 6.56
N PHE A 76 -7.67 -6.07 7.75
CA PHE A 76 -7.59 -5.23 8.95
C PHE A 76 -6.92 -5.99 10.09
N ARG A 77 -6.14 -5.27 10.91
CA ARG A 77 -5.57 -5.79 12.15
C ARG A 77 -5.63 -4.75 13.25
N ASN A 78 -5.96 -5.17 14.47
CA ASN A 78 -6.02 -4.28 15.62
C ASN A 78 -4.64 -3.68 15.93
N TYR A 79 -4.58 -2.34 16.06
CA TYR A 79 -3.42 -1.61 16.56
C TYR A 79 -3.59 -1.24 18.04
N SER A 80 -4.75 -0.65 18.36
CA SER A 80 -5.20 -0.29 19.72
C SER A 80 -6.73 -0.30 19.78
N THR A 81 -7.32 -0.03 20.94
CA THR A 81 -8.78 -0.07 21.17
C THR A 81 -9.61 0.53 20.03
N ASN A 82 -9.20 1.71 19.54
CA ASN A 82 -9.94 2.50 18.55
C ASN A 82 -9.20 2.69 17.22
N VAL A 83 -8.11 1.93 17.02
CA VAL A 83 -7.25 2.08 15.83
C VAL A 83 -6.98 0.72 15.22
N PHE A 84 -7.22 0.61 13.92
CA PHE A 84 -6.97 -0.59 13.13
C PHE A 84 -6.00 -0.26 12.00
N MET A 85 -4.97 -1.07 11.83
CA MET A 85 -4.16 -1.06 10.63
C MET A 85 -4.94 -1.72 9.51
N PHE A 86 -4.78 -1.24 8.28
CA PHE A 86 -5.33 -1.90 7.10
C PHE A 86 -4.31 -1.97 5.98
N CYS A 87 -4.36 -3.03 5.18
CA CYS A 87 -3.60 -3.15 3.94
C CYS A 87 -4.46 -3.81 2.87
N GLU A 88 -4.19 -3.48 1.62
CA GLU A 88 -4.68 -4.29 0.51
C GLU A 88 -4.09 -5.70 0.60
N SER A 89 -4.92 -6.72 0.43
CA SER A 89 -4.53 -8.11 0.61
C SER A 89 -3.91 -8.66 -0.67
N TYR A 90 -2.68 -9.19 -0.56
CA TYR A 90 -2.01 -9.95 -1.60
C TYR A 90 -2.79 -11.19 -2.05
N PHE A 91 -3.57 -11.79 -1.14
CA PHE A 91 -4.17 -13.11 -1.31
C PHE A 91 -5.65 -13.07 -1.65
N SER A 92 -6.12 -11.97 -2.23
CA SER A 92 -7.45 -11.90 -2.82
C SER A 92 -7.54 -12.93 -3.95
N ASN A 93 -8.15 -14.07 -3.65
CA ASN A 93 -8.60 -15.06 -4.64
C ASN A 93 -9.83 -14.52 -5.41
N SER A 94 -9.79 -13.25 -5.82
CA SER A 94 -10.83 -12.67 -6.64
C SER A 94 -10.78 -13.36 -7.99
N LYS A 95 -11.84 -14.10 -8.32
CA LYS A 95 -12.04 -14.71 -9.65
C LYS A 95 -11.95 -13.68 -10.78
N ASN A 96 -12.05 -12.39 -10.46
CA ASN A 96 -11.99 -11.26 -11.38
C ASN A 96 -10.58 -10.63 -11.49
N ALA A 97 -9.64 -10.95 -10.60
CA ALA A 97 -8.26 -10.51 -10.69
C ALA A 97 -7.46 -11.45 -11.60
N ARG A 98 -7.82 -11.49 -12.90
CA ARG A 98 -6.99 -12.11 -13.94
C ARG A 98 -5.81 -11.18 -14.24
N GLY A 99 -4.86 -11.14 -13.33
CA GLY A 99 -3.69 -10.27 -13.39
C GLY A 99 -3.31 -9.81 -11.99
N GLY A 100 -2.06 -10.05 -11.59
CA GLY A 100 -1.57 -9.69 -10.26
C GLY A 100 -1.82 -8.23 -9.94
N TYR A 101 -2.63 -7.96 -8.93
CA TYR A 101 -2.87 -6.62 -8.43
C TYR A 101 -1.63 -6.15 -7.66
N THR A 102 -1.09 -5.00 -8.04
CA THR A 102 -0.01 -4.35 -7.28
C THR A 102 -0.63 -3.69 -6.05
N LEU A 103 -0.19 -4.03 -4.84
CA LEU A 103 -0.61 -3.34 -3.64
C LEU A 103 -0.17 -1.87 -3.69
N LEU A 104 -1.15 -0.99 -3.72
CA LEU A 104 -0.94 0.45 -3.80
C LEU A 104 -0.92 1.06 -2.41
N MET A 105 -1.80 0.62 -1.50
CA MET A 105 -1.98 1.30 -0.23
C MET A 105 -2.04 0.41 1.00
N ARG A 106 -1.65 1.04 2.11
CA ARG A 106 -1.84 0.60 3.48
C ARG A 106 -2.26 1.78 4.33
N GLY A 107 -2.57 1.57 5.60
CA GLY A 107 -2.80 2.70 6.48
C GLY A 107 -3.45 2.36 7.80
N MET A 108 -4.10 3.38 8.38
CA MET A 108 -4.79 3.28 9.65
C MET A 108 -6.23 3.79 9.56
N LEU A 109 -7.12 3.08 10.23
CA LEU A 109 -8.51 3.39 10.46
C LEU A 109 -8.67 3.76 11.93
N PHE A 110 -9.18 4.96 12.19
CA PHE A 110 -9.45 5.51 13.51
C PHE A 110 -10.96 5.58 13.69
N ILE A 111 -11.43 5.11 14.84
CA ILE A 111 -12.84 5.10 15.18
C ILE A 111 -13.01 5.90 16.47
N ASP A 112 -13.56 7.09 16.33
CA ASP A 112 -13.92 7.95 17.44
C ASP A 112 -15.39 7.68 17.81
N GLU A 113 -15.60 7.01 18.94
CA GLU A 113 -16.95 6.72 19.43
C GLU A 113 -17.61 7.95 20.06
N GLU A 114 -16.84 8.86 20.65
CA GLU A 114 -17.36 10.07 21.31
C GLU A 114 -17.93 11.03 20.26
N ASP A 115 -17.14 11.30 19.21
CA ASP A 115 -17.54 12.18 18.11
C ASP A 115 -18.32 11.44 16.99
N SER A 116 -18.56 10.13 17.17
CA SER A 116 -19.17 9.25 16.17
C SER A 116 -18.54 9.44 14.79
N GLN A 117 -17.21 9.46 14.72
CA GLN A 117 -16.45 9.75 13.52
C GLN A 117 -15.52 8.59 13.18
N VAL A 118 -15.48 8.23 11.89
CA VAL A 118 -14.50 7.29 11.37
C VAL A 118 -13.54 8.06 10.47
N THR A 119 -12.23 7.90 10.71
CA THR A 119 -11.19 8.51 9.89
C THR A 119 -10.26 7.45 9.31
N VAL A 120 -10.06 7.48 8.00
CA VAL A 120 -9.11 6.65 7.26
C VAL A 120 -7.91 7.49 6.87
N TYR A 121 -6.71 7.00 7.18
CA TYR A 121 -5.45 7.53 6.68
C TYR A 121 -4.78 6.47 5.82
N GLY A 122 -4.69 6.71 4.52
CA GLY A 122 -4.01 5.86 3.55
C GLY A 122 -2.62 6.39 3.21
N ILE A 123 -1.67 5.46 3.14
CA ILE A 123 -0.26 5.65 2.85
C ILE A 123 0.10 4.82 1.62
N LEU A 124 0.84 5.42 0.69
CA LEU A 124 1.32 4.76 -0.51
C LEU A 124 2.43 3.76 -0.18
N ASN A 125 2.38 2.57 -0.79
CA ASN A 125 3.52 1.66 -0.81
C ASN A 125 4.66 2.27 -1.63
N THR A 126 5.90 2.00 -1.25
CA THR A 126 7.09 2.59 -1.88
C THR A 126 7.46 1.82 -3.14
N TYR A 127 7.28 0.50 -3.15
CA TYR A 127 7.67 -0.35 -4.26
C TYR A 127 6.93 -0.03 -5.59
N PRO A 128 5.64 0.35 -5.63
CA PRO A 128 4.99 0.76 -6.87
C PRO A 128 5.59 2.06 -7.44
N ILE A 129 5.99 3.00 -6.57
CA ILE A 129 6.65 4.25 -6.99
C ILE A 129 8.00 3.94 -7.64
N LEU A 130 8.79 3.08 -7.00
CA LEU A 130 10.09 2.66 -7.52
C LEU A 130 9.95 1.89 -8.83
N PHE A 131 8.93 1.03 -8.93
CA PHE A 131 8.63 0.32 -10.17
C PHE A 131 8.26 1.27 -11.31
N LEU A 132 7.45 2.30 -11.05
CA LEU A 132 7.15 3.35 -12.03
C LEU A 132 8.40 4.13 -12.43
N ALA A 133 9.28 4.46 -11.49
CA ALA A 133 10.54 5.13 -11.77
C ALA A 133 11.47 4.28 -12.64
N LEU A 134 11.59 2.99 -12.34
CA LEU A 134 12.35 2.01 -13.12
C LEU A 134 11.80 1.92 -14.56
N SER A 135 10.49 1.80 -14.70
CA SER A 135 9.81 1.70 -16.01
C SER A 135 9.99 2.97 -16.84
N GLY A 136 9.87 4.14 -16.21
CA GLY A 136 10.10 5.44 -16.86
C GLY A 136 11.55 5.62 -17.30
N PHE A 137 12.51 5.21 -16.47
CA PHE A 137 13.93 5.26 -16.84
C PHE A 137 14.25 4.35 -18.04
N TYR A 138 13.70 3.13 -18.03
CA TYR A 138 13.84 2.20 -19.15
C TYR A 138 13.28 2.79 -20.45
N ALA A 139 12.07 3.34 -20.42
CA ALA A 139 11.45 3.94 -21.61
C ALA A 139 12.25 5.11 -22.18
N LEU A 140 12.83 5.97 -21.32
CA LEU A 140 13.71 7.06 -21.74
C LEU A 140 15.02 6.55 -22.37
N SER A 141 15.57 5.46 -21.83
CA SER A 141 16.77 4.84 -22.39
C SER A 141 16.56 4.26 -23.79
N GLU A 142 15.40 3.63 -24.04
CA GLU A 142 15.07 3.11 -25.39
C GLU A 142 14.84 4.25 -26.40
N GLN A 143 14.18 5.34 -26.01
CA GLN A 143 14.00 6.51 -26.90
C GLN A 143 15.33 7.17 -27.29
N SER A 144 16.33 7.13 -26.39
CA SER A 144 17.66 7.70 -26.64
C SER A 144 18.50 6.86 -27.62
N PHE A 145 18.12 5.62 -27.88
CA PHE A 145 18.82 4.70 -28.79
C PHE A 145 18.28 4.73 -30.24
N VAL A 146 17.12 5.39 -30.45
CA VAL A 146 16.40 5.45 -31.74
C VAL A 146 16.58 6.82 -32.44
N MET A 147 17.26 7.77 -31.80
CA MET A 147 17.73 9.05 -32.41
C MET A 147 19.21 8.98 -32.75
#